data_AF-A0A9D5VQF2-F1
#
_entry.id   AF-A0A9D5VQF2-F1
#
_cell.length_a   1.000
_cell.length_b   1.000
_cell.length_c   1.000
_cell.angle_alpha   90.00
_cell.angle_beta   90.00
_cell.angle_gamma   90.00
#
_symmetry.space_group_name_H-M   'P 1'
#
loop_
_entity.id
_entity.type
_entity.pdbx_description
1 polymer ?
#
loop_
_entity_poly.entity_id
_entity_poly.type
_entity_poly.pdbx_seq_one_letter_code
_entity_poly.pdbx_strand_id
1 'polypeptide(L)'
;METKIKYHYDKESDILYISFFPGEKATTAVELNDNMLLRFNLEEKRAIGLTLMDFSVLIQLTNMGHRQFPLKGLENLEVEWREKVIEIITSPPVNKILKVSVYVSSMTENIPIAYIEKLPYSLAA
;
A
#
# COMPACT_ATOMS: atom_id res chain seq x y z
N MET A 1 -9.72 -2.13 -21.63
CA MET A 1 -10.66 -1.29 -20.86
C MET A 1 -9.89 -0.76 -19.66
N GLU A 2 -9.69 0.55 -19.54
CA GLU A 2 -9.08 1.11 -18.34
C GLU A 2 -10.10 1.05 -17.20
N THR A 3 -9.91 0.12 -16.27
CA THR A 3 -10.78 0.02 -15.09
C THR A 3 -10.50 1.22 -14.18
N LYS A 4 -11.51 2.05 -13.93
CA LYS A 4 -11.37 3.21 -13.03
C LYS A 4 -11.17 2.71 -11.59
N ILE A 5 -10.03 3.06 -10.99
CA ILE A 5 -9.75 2.80 -9.57
C ILE A 5 -10.88 3.40 -8.73
N LYS A 6 -11.46 2.60 -7.83
CA LYS A 6 -12.48 3.04 -6.87
C LYS A 6 -11.87 3.24 -5.49
N TYR A 7 -12.33 4.28 -4.83
CA TYR A 7 -11.94 4.66 -3.49
C TYR A 7 -13.19 4.71 -2.62
N HIS A 8 -13.14 4.11 -1.45
CA HIS A 8 -14.21 4.14 -0.47
C HIS A 8 -13.60 4.43 0.90
N TYR A 9 -13.88 5.61 1.42
CA TYR A 9 -13.39 6.04 2.72
C TYR A 9 -14.49 5.86 3.77
N ASP A 10 -14.22 5.04 4.77
CA ASP A 10 -15.03 4.90 5.96
C ASP A 10 -14.53 5.92 7.01
N LYS A 11 -15.34 6.95 7.25
CA LYS A 11 -15.03 8.04 8.18
C LYS A 11 -15.11 7.59 9.65
N GLU A 12 -15.92 6.58 9.98
CA GLU A 12 -16.12 6.15 11.37
C GLU A 12 -14.91 5.36 11.88
N SER A 13 -14.33 4.52 11.01
CA SER A 13 -13.16 3.70 11.34
C SER A 13 -11.82 4.28 10.89
N ASP A 14 -11.81 5.42 10.19
CA ASP A 14 -10.63 6.00 9.52
C ASP A 14 -9.91 5.01 8.59
N ILE A 15 -10.68 4.34 7.72
CA ILE A 15 -10.16 3.34 6.78
C ILE A 15 -10.46 3.74 5.34
N LEU A 16 -9.43 3.83 4.49
CA LEU A 16 -9.58 3.94 3.05
C LEU A 16 -9.40 2.58 2.37
N TYR A 17 -10.46 2.15 1.67
CA TYR A 17 -10.43 1.01 0.77
C TYR A 17 -10.20 1.49 -0.67
N ILE A 18 -9.16 0.95 -1.29
CA ILE A 18 -8.81 1.19 -2.69
C ILE A 18 -9.03 -0.11 -3.46
N SER A 19 -9.83 -0.05 -4.52
CA SER A 19 -10.07 -1.16 -5.43
C SER A 19 -9.53 -0.82 -6.80
N PHE A 20 -8.50 -1.55 -7.22
CA PHE A 20 -7.87 -1.40 -8.52
C PHE A 20 -8.70 -2.09 -9.61
N PHE A 21 -9.39 -3.18 -9.25
CA PHE A 21 -10.28 -3.94 -10.13
C PHE A 21 -11.62 -4.18 -9.41
N PRO A 22 -12.55 -3.21 -9.44
CA PRO A 22 -13.83 -3.33 -8.76
C PRO A 22 -14.66 -4.52 -9.24
N GLY A 23 -15.16 -5.31 -8.28
CA GLY A 23 -15.94 -6.52 -8.55
C GLY A 23 -15.12 -7.80 -8.59
N GLU A 24 -13.79 -7.69 -8.68
CA GLU A 24 -12.89 -8.84 -8.57
C GLU A 24 -12.59 -9.16 -7.10
N LYS A 25 -12.53 -10.46 -6.77
CA LYS A 25 -12.14 -10.94 -5.45
C LYS A 25 -10.66 -11.26 -5.44
N ALA A 26 -9.95 -10.74 -4.44
CA ALA A 26 -8.58 -11.16 -4.18
C ALA A 26 -8.56 -12.63 -3.74
N THR A 27 -7.50 -13.35 -4.13
CA THR A 27 -7.27 -14.72 -3.67
C THR A 27 -6.37 -14.76 -2.43
N THR A 28 -5.62 -13.69 -2.18
CA THR A 28 -4.71 -13.57 -1.05
C THR A 28 -4.62 -12.13 -0.53
N ALA A 29 -4.17 -11.99 0.70
CA ALA A 29 -3.88 -10.71 1.33
C ALA A 29 -2.61 -10.79 2.18
N VAL A 30 -1.84 -9.69 2.21
CA VAL A 30 -0.60 -9.57 2.96
C VAL A 30 -0.59 -8.23 3.68
N GLU A 31 -0.35 -8.27 4.99
CA GLU A 31 -0.07 -7.08 5.79
C GLU A 31 1.33 -6.56 5.43
N LEU A 32 1.38 -5.32 4.94
CA LEU A 32 2.65 -4.65 4.66
C LEU A 32 3.21 -4.03 5.95
N ASN A 33 2.31 -3.58 6.82
CA ASN A 33 2.51 -3.22 8.22
C ASN A 33 1.13 -3.17 8.91
N ASP A 34 1.10 -2.76 10.18
CA ASP A 34 -0.11 -2.66 11.01
C ASP A 34 -1.22 -1.77 10.40
N ASN A 35 -0.86 -0.86 9.49
CA ASN A 35 -1.78 0.12 8.90
C ASN A 35 -2.07 -0.10 7.41
N MET A 36 -1.45 -1.10 6.77
CA MET A 36 -1.53 -1.29 5.32
C MET A 36 -1.70 -2.76 4.95
N LEU A 37 -2.81 -3.09 4.29
CA LEU A 37 -3.12 -4.44 3.84
C LEU A 37 -3.23 -4.48 2.30
N LEU A 38 -2.32 -5.21 1.66
CA LEU A 38 -2.35 -5.47 0.22
C LEU A 38 -3.23 -6.69 -0.07
N ARG A 39 -4.16 -6.56 -1.02
CA ARG A 39 -4.99 -7.65 -1.52
C ARG A 39 -4.69 -7.87 -2.99
N PHE A 40 -4.40 -9.12 -3.37
CA PHE A 40 -4.00 -9.42 -4.74
C PHE A 40 -4.46 -10.80 -5.21
N ASN A 41 -4.39 -11.01 -6.52
CA ASN A 41 -4.54 -12.31 -7.13
C ASN A 41 -3.16 -12.98 -7.18
N LEU A 42 -3.01 -14.11 -6.49
CA LEU A 42 -1.75 -14.85 -6.39
C LEU A 42 -1.27 -15.41 -7.74
N GLU A 43 -2.18 -15.94 -8.56
CA GLU A 43 -1.84 -16.56 -9.84
C GLU A 43 -1.39 -15.51 -10.85
N GLU A 44 -2.11 -14.39 -10.93
CA GLU A 44 -1.82 -13.32 -11.88
C GLU A 44 -0.81 -12.29 -11.36
N LYS A 45 -0.36 -12.42 -10.11
CA LYS A 45 0.49 -11.43 -9.40
C LYS A 45 -0.01 -10.00 -9.54
N ARG A 46 -1.32 -9.80 -9.42
CA ARG A 46 -1.96 -8.51 -9.71
C ARG A 46 -2.66 -7.95 -8.49
N ALA A 47 -2.35 -6.70 -8.15
CA ALA A 47 -3.03 -6.01 -7.07
C ALA A 47 -4.51 -5.82 -7.38
N ILE A 48 -5.37 -6.30 -6.48
CA ILE A 48 -6.83 -6.16 -6.56
C ILE A 48 -7.29 -4.98 -5.70
N GLY A 49 -6.65 -4.77 -4.54
CA GLY A 49 -6.93 -3.62 -3.69
C GLY A 49 -5.86 -3.36 -2.64
N LEU A 50 -5.95 -2.18 -2.04
CA LEU A 50 -5.14 -1.75 -0.91
C LEU A 50 -6.11 -1.24 0.16
N THR A 51 -5.89 -1.62 1.42
CA THR A 51 -6.62 -1.07 2.56
C THR A 51 -5.64 -0.28 3.41
N LEU A 52 -5.99 0.96 3.73
CA LEU A 52 -5.20 1.88 4.52
C LEU A 52 -5.99 2.19 5.80
N MET A 53 -5.48 1.75 6.94
CA MET A 53 -6.04 2.00 8.27
C MET A 53 -5.33 3.20 8.90
N ASP A 54 -6.00 3.91 9.80
CA ASP A 54 -5.54 5.23 10.29
C ASP A 54 -5.21 6.17 9.12
N PHE A 55 -6.06 6.16 8.09
CA PHE A 55 -5.80 6.81 6.82
C PHE A 55 -5.48 8.30 6.98
N SER A 56 -6.20 8.98 7.87
CA SER A 56 -5.95 10.39 8.20
C SER A 56 -4.52 10.65 8.68
N VAL A 57 -3.89 9.69 9.37
CA VAL A 57 -2.50 9.77 9.83
C VAL A 57 -1.51 9.42 8.72
N LEU A 58 -1.83 8.43 7.89
CA LEU A 58 -0.99 7.99 6.79
C LEU A 58 -0.74 9.08 5.74
N ILE A 59 -1.68 10.00 5.55
CA ILE A 59 -1.58 11.11 4.58
C ILE A 59 -1.06 12.42 5.18
N GLN A 60 -0.78 12.46 6.49
CA GLN A 60 -0.26 13.68 7.12
C GLN A 60 1.09 14.07 6.53
N LEU A 61 1.21 15.36 6.23
CA LEU A 61 2.48 15.98 5.89
C LEU A 61 3.20 16.40 7.16
N THR A 62 4.51 16.20 7.15
CA THR A 62 5.45 16.75 8.12
C THR A 62 6.13 17.97 7.51
N ASN A 63 6.88 18.72 8.33
CA ASN A 63 7.74 19.80 7.85
C ASN A 63 8.80 19.32 6.83
N MET A 64 9.02 18.00 6.71
CA MET A 64 9.98 17.37 5.80
C MET A 64 9.31 16.54 4.68
N GLY A 65 8.01 16.72 4.45
CA GLY A 65 7.26 15.99 3.42
C GLY A 65 6.37 14.89 4.00
N HIS A 66 6.03 13.89 3.18
CA HIS A 66 5.12 12.81 3.58
C HIS A 66 5.66 12.00 4.76
N ARG A 67 4.75 11.58 5.64
CA ARG A 67 5.09 10.61 6.67
C ARG A 67 5.40 9.25 6.03
N GLN A 68 6.53 8.67 6.43
CA GLN A 68 7.00 7.39 5.92
C GLN A 68 6.86 6.32 7.01
N PHE A 69 6.48 5.12 6.61
CA PHE A 69 6.19 4.01 7.50
C PHE A 69 7.00 2.78 7.07
N PRO A 70 7.69 2.11 8.00
CA PRO A 70 8.35 0.84 7.72
C PRO A 70 7.37 -0.23 7.22
N LEU A 71 7.80 -1.04 6.26
CA LEU A 71 7.05 -2.19 5.73
C LEU A 71 7.45 -3.49 6.45
N LYS A 72 7.37 -3.49 7.79
CA LYS A 72 7.83 -4.60 8.63
C LYS A 72 7.12 -5.92 8.33
N GLY A 73 5.91 -5.87 7.79
CA GLY A 73 5.17 -7.07 7.38
C GLY A 73 5.93 -7.92 6.34
N LEU A 74 6.81 -7.30 5.53
CA LEU A 74 7.66 -8.02 4.57
C LEU A 74 8.67 -8.95 5.23
N GLU A 75 9.17 -8.61 6.43
CA GLU A 75 10.17 -9.42 7.15
C GLU A 75 9.58 -10.76 7.62
N ASN A 76 8.28 -10.79 7.88
CA ASN A 76 7.54 -11.98 8.33
C ASN A 76 7.21 -12.95 7.19
N LEU A 77 7.40 -12.53 5.93
CA LEU A 77 7.12 -13.36 4.76
C LEU A 77 8.31 -14.25 4.41
N GLU A 78 7.99 -15.45 3.93
CA GLU A 78 8.95 -16.30 3.22
C GLU A 78 9.52 -15.57 1.99
N VAL A 79 10.75 -15.93 1.60
CA VAL A 79 11.52 -15.22 0.57
C VAL A 79 10.74 -15.09 -0.75
N GLU A 80 10.13 -16.18 -1.23
CA GLU A 80 9.37 -16.17 -2.48
C GLU A 80 8.14 -15.26 -2.40
N TRP A 81 7.45 -15.25 -1.27
CA TRP A 81 6.30 -14.36 -1.02
C TRP A 81 6.72 -12.90 -0.94
N ARG A 82 7.84 -12.63 -0.27
CA ARG A 82 8.40 -11.28 -0.15
C ARG A 82 8.74 -10.71 -1.52
N GLU A 83 9.39 -11.47 -2.39
CA GLU A 83 9.73 -11.04 -3.74
C GLU A 83 8.49 -10.71 -4.57
N LYS A 84 7.44 -11.56 -4.52
CA LYS A 84 6.17 -11.29 -5.21
C LYS A 84 5.49 -10.02 -4.69
N VAL A 85 5.45 -9.83 -3.38
CA VAL A 85 4.84 -8.62 -2.79
C VAL A 85 5.61 -7.37 -3.19
N ILE A 86 6.94 -7.42 -3.19
CA ILE A 86 7.80 -6.32 -3.65
C ILE A 86 7.52 -5.99 -5.12
N GLU A 87 7.42 -7.00 -5.99
CA GLU A 87 7.07 -6.84 -7.41
C GLU A 87 5.73 -6.11 -7.56
N ILE A 88 4.73 -6.49 -6.77
CA ILE A 88 3.38 -5.90 -6.82
C ILE A 88 3.37 -4.45 -6.33
N ILE A 89 3.96 -4.16 -5.16
CA ILE A 89 3.89 -2.82 -4.57
C ILE A 89 4.73 -1.79 -5.32
N THR A 90 5.76 -2.23 -6.05
CA THR A 90 6.62 -1.38 -6.87
C THR A 90 6.13 -1.21 -8.31
N SER A 91 5.08 -1.92 -8.70
CA SER A 91 4.47 -1.87 -10.04
C SER A 91 3.12 -1.13 -10.05
N PRO A 92 2.67 -0.62 -11.21
CA PRO A 92 1.32 -0.12 -11.35
C PRO A 92 0.28 -1.22 -11.09
N PRO A 93 -0.88 -0.88 -10.51
CA PRO A 93 -1.31 0.47 -10.13
C PRO A 93 -0.84 0.91 -8.74
N VAL A 94 -0.25 0.01 -7.94
CA VAL A 94 0.07 0.26 -6.52
C VAL A 94 1.07 1.38 -6.37
N ASN A 95 2.15 1.39 -7.17
CA ASN A 95 3.22 2.38 -7.08
C ASN A 95 2.81 3.82 -7.43
N LYS A 96 1.59 4.02 -7.95
CA LYS A 96 0.99 5.35 -8.17
C LYS A 96 0.43 5.94 -6.88
N ILE A 97 0.19 5.11 -5.87
CA ILE A 97 -0.43 5.48 -4.59
C ILE A 97 0.54 5.22 -3.44
N LEU A 98 1.12 4.02 -3.38
CA LEU A 98 2.10 3.65 -2.35
C LEU A 98 3.50 3.79 -2.92
N LYS A 99 4.24 4.82 -2.48
CA LYS A 99 5.63 5.02 -2.88
C LYS A 99 6.53 4.30 -1.93
N VAL A 100 7.35 3.41 -2.46
CA VAL A 100 8.27 2.58 -1.70
C VAL A 100 9.70 3.05 -1.93
N SER A 101 10.47 3.10 -0.85
CA SER A 101 11.91 3.38 -0.87
C SER A 101 12.60 2.59 0.26
N VAL A 102 13.89 2.80 0.44
CA VAL A 102 14.68 2.14 1.48
C VAL A 102 15.33 3.21 2.35
N TYR A 103 15.17 3.08 3.67
CA TYR A 103 15.97 3.80 4.65
C TYR A 103 17.20 2.97 5.00
N VAL A 104 18.38 3.53 4.71
CA VAL A 104 19.67 2.93 5.07
C VAL A 104 20.08 3.48 6.44
N SER A 105 19.71 2.75 7.49
CA SER A 105 20.03 3.12 8.90
C SER A 105 21.52 2.92 9.19
N SER A 106 22.11 1.88 8.59
CA SER A 106 23.55 1.59 8.64
C SER A 106 23.99 0.87 7.36
N MET A 107 25.29 0.62 7.20
CA MET A 107 25.84 -0.04 6.00
C MET A 107 25.29 -1.46 5.77
N THR A 108 24.69 -2.09 6.78
CA THR A 108 24.11 -3.44 6.69
C THR A 108 22.61 -3.49 6.94
N GLU A 109 21.99 -2.37 7.33
CA GLU A 109 20.58 -2.31 7.70
C GLU A 109 19.79 -1.46 6.69
N ASN A 110 18.96 -2.15 5.92
CA ASN A 110 18.08 -1.57 4.91
C ASN A 110 16.64 -1.81 5.34
N ILE A 111 15.93 -0.74 5.69
CA ILE A 111 14.53 -0.81 6.13
C ILE A 111 13.65 -0.35 4.98
N PRO A 112 12.84 -1.23 4.38
CA PRO A 112 11.86 -0.80 3.38
C PRO A 112 10.83 0.11 4.05
N ILE A 113 10.60 1.27 3.45
CA ILE A 113 9.63 2.26 3.93
C ILE A 113 8.68 2.62 2.81
N ALA A 114 7.49 3.08 3.16
CA ALA A 114 6.56 3.62 2.20
C ALA A 114 5.81 4.85 2.71
N TYR A 115 5.31 5.64 1.78
CA TYR A 115 4.35 6.71 2.04
C TYR A 115 3.23 6.69 1.02
N ILE A 116 2.12 7.36 1.37
CA ILE A 116 0.99 7.54 0.47
C ILE A 116 1.21 8.80 -0.37
N GLU A 117 1.41 8.59 -1.68
CA GLU A 117 1.39 9.65 -2.69
C GLU A 117 -0.03 10.19 -2.80
N LYS A 118 -0.10 11.52 -2.91
CA LYS A 118 -1.33 12.30 -2.95
C LYS A 118 -2.43 11.65 -3.81
N LEU A 119 -3.48 11.22 -3.12
CA LEU A 119 -4.66 10.65 -3.74
C LEU A 119 -5.46 11.74 -4.49
N PRO A 120 -6.18 11.40 -5.57
CA PRO A 120 -7.01 12.38 -6.26
C PRO A 120 -7.98 13.03 -5.25
N TYR A 121 -7.95 14.36 -5.23
CA TYR A 121 -8.51 15.29 -4.23
C TYR A 121 -9.97 15.10 -3.81
N SER A 122 -10.74 14.18 -4.42
CA SER A 122 -12.19 14.06 -4.23
C SER A 122 -12.63 13.22 -3.03
N LEU A 123 -11.71 12.79 -2.15
CA LEU A 123 -12.04 11.94 -0.99
C LEU A 123 -11.99 12.68 0.35
N ALA A 124 -11.49 13.91 0.35
CA ALA A 124 -11.45 14.80 1.50
C ALA A 124 -12.45 15.95 1.28
N ALA A 125 -13.75 15.63 1.40
CA ALA A 125 -14.82 16.61 1.59
C ALA A 125 -15.80 16.09 2.65
#